data_AF-A0A640W3E4-F1
#
_entry.id   AF-A0A640W3E4-F1
#
_cell.length_a   1.000
_cell.length_b   1.000
_cell.length_c   1.000
_cell.angle_alpha   90.00
_cell.angle_beta   90.00
_cell.angle_gamma   90.00
#
_symmetry.space_group_name_H-M   'P 1'
#
loop_
_entity.id
_entity.type
_entity.pdbx_description
1 polymer ?
#
loop_
_entity_poly.entity_id
_entity_poly.type
_entity_poly.pdbx_seq_one_letter_code
_entity_poly.pdbx_strand_id
1 'polypeptide(L)'
;KFFGPPARDYRWCCKTCKMGPAVRLIKKNFSNGLLSFIGQRRYESENRARHGDTWFNPWISNQIAVSPIQNWTALHIWLYLFMKRAKWNKLYEQGFYRIGCWLCPSSNMADFKLKKHEDWQIFEEQLKNFSIKHNLPEKWISLGLWRWRRKPKWSMIDYKIEEKREYKIKGNEERIKNFLKIVGDDERIANIKIDENKIYAEKEQNLVEDVVYKAINCMGCGICLSKCPKNAIYIEKNKAWLTDDCIHCRQCMNECPVITFR
;
A
#
# COMPACT_ATOMS: atom_id res chain seq x y z
N LYS A 1 6.42 9.17 -11.20
CA LYS A 1 5.65 8.66 -10.04
C LYS A 1 5.19 7.23 -10.37
N PHE A 2 5.82 6.21 -9.80
CA PHE A 2 5.71 4.81 -10.22
C PHE A 2 4.27 4.23 -10.28
N PHE A 3 3.43 4.46 -9.26
CA PHE A 3 2.10 3.81 -9.16
C PHE A 3 0.92 4.57 -9.81
N GLY A 4 1.11 5.81 -10.26
CA GLY A 4 -0.02 6.67 -10.65
C GLY A 4 -1.01 6.97 -9.50
N PRO A 5 -2.25 7.40 -9.80
CA PRO A 5 -3.24 7.76 -8.78
C PRO A 5 -3.73 6.52 -8.00
N PRO A 6 -3.99 6.63 -6.69
CA PRO A 6 -4.54 5.54 -5.91
C PRO A 6 -6.00 5.27 -6.29
N ALA A 7 -6.40 4.00 -6.29
CA ALA A 7 -7.78 3.57 -6.53
C ALA A 7 -8.29 2.67 -5.39
N ARG A 8 -9.60 2.39 -5.36
CA ARG A 8 -10.26 1.51 -4.37
C ARG A 8 -9.75 0.08 -4.44
N ASP A 9 -9.47 -0.40 -5.64
CA ASP A 9 -8.89 -1.71 -5.95
C ASP A 9 -7.35 -1.65 -6.10
N TYR A 10 -6.75 -0.46 -6.10
CA TYR A 10 -5.32 -0.23 -6.30
C TYR A 10 -4.75 0.66 -5.19
N ARG A 11 -4.89 0.18 -3.95
CA ARG A 11 -4.61 0.91 -2.69
C ARG A 11 -3.13 0.87 -2.30
N TRP A 12 -2.23 1.13 -3.25
CA TRP A 12 -0.78 1.15 -2.99
C TRP A 12 -0.41 2.12 -1.87
N CYS A 13 -1.09 3.28 -1.78
CA CYS A 13 -0.83 4.31 -0.78
C CYS A 13 -1.08 3.84 0.67
N CYS A 14 -2.03 2.91 0.89
CA CYS A 14 -2.23 2.32 2.21
C CYS A 14 -1.00 1.51 2.62
N LYS A 15 -0.42 0.76 1.69
CA LYS A 15 0.75 -0.07 1.94
C LYS A 15 2.01 0.79 2.08
N THR A 16 2.24 1.74 1.18
CA THR A 16 3.47 2.53 1.15
C THR A 16 3.49 3.67 2.16
N CYS A 17 2.38 4.39 2.34
CA CYS A 17 2.34 5.62 3.14
C CYS A 17 1.82 5.41 4.57
N LYS A 18 1.14 4.29 4.86
CA LYS A 18 0.62 3.99 6.21
C LYS A 18 1.29 2.78 6.82
N MET A 19 1.13 1.62 6.18
CA MET A 19 1.60 0.35 6.75
C MET A 19 3.12 0.28 6.82
N GLY A 20 3.83 0.64 5.74
CA GLY A 20 5.28 0.65 5.71
C GLY A 20 5.93 1.49 6.83
N PRO A 21 5.57 2.79 6.96
CA PRO A 21 6.05 3.63 8.05
C PRO A 21 5.71 3.08 9.44
N ALA A 22 4.49 2.57 9.64
CA ALA A 22 4.09 1.95 10.90
C ALA A 22 4.96 0.72 11.23
N VAL A 23 5.20 -0.18 10.26
CA VAL A 23 6.07 -1.35 10.42
C VAL A 23 7.48 -0.94 10.85
N ARG A 24 8.06 0.09 10.21
CA ARG A 24 9.40 0.59 10.57
C ARG A 24 9.45 1.11 12.01
N LEU A 25 8.46 1.92 12.39
CA LEU A 25 8.38 2.48 13.74
C LEU A 25 8.20 1.38 14.79
N ILE A 26 7.34 0.39 14.51
CA ILE A 26 7.07 -0.70 15.43
C ILE A 26 8.29 -1.60 15.60
N LYS A 27 8.94 -2.03 14.51
CA LYS A 27 10.16 -2.83 14.60
C LYS A 27 11.28 -2.10 15.35
N LYS A 28 11.40 -0.78 15.19
CA LYS A 28 12.44 0.01 15.85
C LYS A 28 12.22 0.15 17.36
N ASN A 29 10.97 0.29 17.81
CA ASN A 29 10.67 0.68 19.20
C ASN A 29 10.00 -0.42 20.03
N PHE A 30 9.44 -1.46 19.41
CA PHE A 30 8.61 -2.48 20.07
C PHE A 30 9.00 -3.90 19.60
N SER A 31 10.27 -4.26 19.77
CA SER A 31 10.82 -5.56 19.35
C SER A 31 10.22 -6.76 20.10
N ASN A 32 9.78 -6.57 21.34
CA ASN A 32 9.22 -7.62 22.20
C ASN A 32 7.71 -7.85 21.99
N GLY A 33 7.11 -7.17 21.03
CA GLY A 33 5.67 -7.21 20.77
C GLY A 33 4.95 -5.91 21.14
N LEU A 34 3.73 -5.77 20.64
CA LEU A 34 2.94 -4.55 20.74
C LEU A 34 1.47 -4.86 21.01
N LEU A 35 0.93 -4.33 22.10
CA LEU A 35 -0.51 -4.23 22.31
C LEU A 35 -1.00 -2.87 21.79
N SER A 36 -1.94 -2.87 20.85
CA SER A 36 -2.43 -1.65 20.20
C SER A 36 -3.93 -1.49 20.41
N PHE A 37 -4.32 -0.45 21.14
CA PHE A 37 -5.71 -0.04 21.27
C PHE A 37 -6.14 0.76 20.04
N ILE A 38 -7.20 0.30 19.36
CA ILE A 38 -7.71 0.94 18.16
C ILE A 38 -9.21 1.20 18.25
N GLY A 39 -9.67 2.24 17.58
CA GLY A 39 -11.08 2.66 17.59
C GLY A 39 -11.99 1.95 16.59
N GLN A 40 -11.70 0.68 16.24
CA GLN A 40 -12.52 -0.09 15.31
C GLN A 40 -13.86 -0.46 15.96
N ARG A 41 -14.98 -0.36 15.26
CA ARG A 41 -16.29 -0.76 15.78
C ARG A 41 -16.96 -1.73 14.83
N ARG A 42 -17.69 -2.71 15.37
CA ARG A 42 -18.38 -3.73 14.56
C ARG A 42 -19.36 -3.15 13.55
N TYR A 43 -20.00 -2.03 13.91
CA TYR A 43 -21.02 -1.37 13.09
C TYR A 43 -20.44 -0.55 11.93
N GLU A 44 -19.11 -0.51 11.74
CA GLU A 44 -18.48 0.23 10.64
C GLU A 44 -18.36 -0.58 9.34
N SER A 45 -18.35 -1.92 9.43
CA SER A 45 -18.48 -2.83 8.29
C SER A 45 -18.66 -4.27 8.75
N GLU A 46 -19.19 -5.12 7.87
CA GLU A 46 -19.33 -6.56 8.13
C GLU A 46 -18.00 -7.23 8.50
N ASN A 47 -16.92 -6.91 7.78
CA ASN A 47 -15.59 -7.42 8.11
C ASN A 47 -15.19 -7.06 9.55
N ARG A 48 -15.43 -5.82 9.98
CA ARG A 48 -15.06 -5.38 11.34
C ARG A 48 -15.90 -6.06 12.41
N ALA A 49 -17.14 -6.44 12.10
CA ALA A 49 -17.97 -7.23 13.00
C ALA A 49 -17.43 -8.65 13.22
N ARG A 50 -16.90 -9.29 12.16
CA ARG A 50 -16.39 -10.67 12.22
C ARG A 50 -15.05 -10.81 12.97
N HIS A 51 -14.21 -9.77 13.01
CA HIS A 51 -12.86 -9.86 13.61
C HIS A 51 -12.84 -9.91 15.15
N GLY A 52 -13.96 -9.64 15.81
CA GLY A 52 -14.01 -9.54 17.28
C GLY A 52 -13.38 -8.25 17.81
N ASP A 53 -13.20 -8.21 19.14
CA ASP A 53 -12.61 -7.11 19.89
C ASP A 53 -11.10 -7.25 20.11
N THR A 54 -10.55 -8.47 20.04
CA THR A 54 -9.11 -8.74 20.11
C THR A 54 -8.64 -9.64 18.96
N TRP A 55 -7.56 -9.28 18.27
CA TRP A 55 -7.00 -10.11 17.20
C TRP A 55 -5.49 -9.90 17.00
N PHE A 56 -4.83 -10.90 16.42
CA PHE A 56 -3.44 -10.78 15.97
C PHE A 56 -3.37 -10.05 14.63
N ASN A 57 -2.45 -9.09 14.50
CA ASN A 57 -2.27 -8.38 13.24
C ASN A 57 -1.44 -9.23 12.25
N PRO A 58 -2.00 -9.62 11.08
CA PRO A 58 -1.25 -10.40 10.09
C PRO A 58 -0.15 -9.59 9.39
N TRP A 59 -0.16 -8.27 9.52
CA TRP A 59 0.75 -7.35 8.84
C TRP A 59 2.01 -7.04 9.63
N ILE A 60 1.96 -7.11 10.95
CA ILE A 60 3.04 -6.76 11.85
C ILE A 60 3.19 -7.93 12.83
N SER A 61 4.32 -8.62 12.75
CA SER A 61 4.63 -9.74 13.65
C SER A 61 4.56 -9.26 15.11
N ASN A 62 3.98 -10.08 15.98
CA ASN A 62 3.88 -9.84 17.42
C ASN A 62 3.05 -8.60 17.83
N GLN A 63 2.13 -8.13 16.97
CA GLN A 63 1.15 -7.12 17.35
C GLN A 63 -0.21 -7.75 17.65
N ILE A 64 -0.74 -7.47 18.84
CA ILE A 64 -2.12 -7.72 19.24
C ILE A 64 -2.88 -6.41 19.15
N ALA A 65 -3.97 -6.39 18.40
CA ALA A 65 -4.87 -5.25 18.29
C ALA A 65 -6.11 -5.50 19.16
N VAL A 66 -6.54 -4.45 19.87
CA VAL A 66 -7.69 -4.48 20.77
C VAL A 66 -8.59 -3.30 20.48
N SER A 67 -9.90 -3.52 20.41
CA SER A 67 -10.90 -2.46 20.38
C SER A 67 -11.83 -2.52 21.59
N PRO A 68 -11.60 -1.69 22.61
CA PRO A 68 -12.49 -1.60 23.78
C PRO A 68 -13.89 -1.10 23.45
N ILE A 69 -14.05 -0.46 22.29
CA ILE A 69 -15.31 0.14 21.84
C ILE A 69 -15.98 -0.70 20.74
N GLN A 70 -15.60 -1.97 20.59
CA GLN A 70 -16.06 -2.83 19.49
C GLN A 70 -17.59 -2.86 19.35
N ASN A 71 -18.30 -2.89 20.49
CA ASN A 71 -19.77 -2.92 20.56
C ASN A 71 -20.42 -1.53 20.69
N TRP A 72 -19.67 -0.44 20.52
CA TRP A 72 -20.23 0.91 20.60
C TRP A 72 -20.78 1.37 19.24
N THR A 73 -21.99 1.91 19.24
CA THR A 73 -22.56 2.61 18.07
C THR A 73 -21.91 3.97 17.92
N ALA A 74 -22.15 4.65 16.78
CA ALA A 74 -21.67 6.02 16.60
C ALA A 74 -22.28 6.97 17.64
N LEU A 75 -23.54 6.73 18.03
CA LEU A 75 -24.24 7.50 19.05
C LEU A 75 -23.56 7.37 20.42
N HIS A 76 -23.20 6.16 20.86
CA HIS A 76 -22.48 5.96 22.13
C HIS A 76 -21.17 6.74 22.16
N ILE A 77 -20.44 6.77 21.05
CA ILE A 77 -19.19 7.54 20.95
C ILE A 77 -19.46 9.04 21.15
N TRP A 78 -20.44 9.60 20.45
CA TRP A 78 -20.76 11.03 20.58
C TRP A 78 -21.24 11.41 21.97
N LEU A 79 -22.16 10.62 22.56
CA LEU A 79 -22.62 10.86 23.94
C LEU A 79 -21.46 10.84 24.93
N TYR A 80 -20.53 9.90 24.78
CA TYR A 80 -19.35 9.84 25.64
C TYR A 80 -18.42 11.03 25.45
N LEU A 81 -18.17 11.47 24.21
CA LEU A 81 -17.37 12.67 23.95
C LEU A 81 -18.01 13.91 24.59
N PHE A 82 -19.33 14.09 24.48
CA PHE A 82 -20.05 15.19 25.11
C PHE A 82 -19.99 15.14 26.63
N MET A 83 -20.26 13.96 27.21
CA MET A 83 -20.15 13.73 28.66
C MET A 83 -18.74 14.06 29.19
N LYS A 84 -17.70 13.68 28.45
CA LYS A 84 -16.30 13.97 28.80
C LYS A 84 -15.84 15.38 28.40
N ARG A 85 -16.70 16.18 27.75
CA ARG A 85 -16.33 17.48 27.15
C ARG A 85 -15.05 17.39 26.31
N ALA A 86 -14.89 16.27 25.61
CA ALA A 86 -13.71 16.00 24.80
C ALA A 86 -13.76 16.81 23.51
N LYS A 87 -12.61 17.30 23.06
CA LYS A 87 -12.50 17.97 21.75
C LYS A 87 -12.59 16.93 20.64
N TRP A 88 -13.34 17.23 19.57
CA TRP A 88 -13.37 16.45 18.34
C TRP A 88 -12.85 17.27 17.16
N ASN A 89 -12.67 16.61 16.01
CA ASN A 89 -12.23 17.28 14.80
C ASN A 89 -13.38 18.11 14.20
N LYS A 90 -13.13 19.40 13.94
CA LYS A 90 -14.13 20.34 13.38
C LYS A 90 -14.72 19.92 12.04
N LEU A 91 -14.08 19.01 11.30
CA LEU A 91 -14.66 18.47 10.06
C LEU A 91 -15.95 17.68 10.31
N TYR A 92 -16.13 17.11 11.50
CA TYR A 92 -17.40 16.46 11.85
C TYR A 92 -18.57 17.44 11.87
N GLU A 93 -18.35 18.67 12.31
CA GLU A 93 -19.36 19.75 12.29
C GLU A 93 -19.67 20.23 10.86
N GLN A 94 -18.77 19.96 9.91
CA GLN A 94 -18.93 20.31 8.51
C GLN A 94 -19.65 19.22 7.71
N GLY A 95 -20.08 18.11 8.35
CA GLY A 95 -20.79 17.01 7.70
C GLY A 95 -19.92 15.80 7.31
N PHE A 96 -18.62 15.81 7.63
CA PHE A 96 -17.78 14.63 7.43
C PHE A 96 -18.06 13.58 8.50
N TYR A 97 -18.45 12.37 8.12
CA TYR A 97 -18.68 11.28 9.09
C TYR A 97 -17.46 10.38 9.32
N ARG A 98 -16.47 10.41 8.42
CA ARG A 98 -15.20 9.69 8.55
C ARG A 98 -14.07 10.51 7.96
N ILE A 99 -13.04 10.75 8.77
CA ILE A 99 -11.88 11.57 8.38
C ILE A 99 -10.73 10.66 7.97
N GLY A 100 -10.07 11.00 6.86
CA GLY A 100 -8.96 10.25 6.30
C GLY A 100 -8.09 11.11 5.40
N CYS A 101 -7.38 10.48 4.46
CA CYS A 101 -6.61 11.22 3.47
C CYS A 101 -7.56 11.99 2.54
N TRP A 102 -7.27 13.25 2.27
CA TRP A 102 -8.16 14.14 1.51
C TRP A 102 -8.39 13.72 0.06
N LEU A 103 -7.49 12.95 -0.55
CA LEU A 103 -7.61 12.40 -1.92
C LEU A 103 -8.02 10.92 -1.94
N CYS A 104 -8.49 10.37 -0.82
CA CYS A 104 -8.70 8.92 -0.72
C CYS A 104 -9.76 8.44 -1.72
N PRO A 105 -9.45 7.45 -2.59
CA PRO A 105 -10.44 6.93 -3.53
C PRO A 105 -11.61 6.22 -2.84
N SER A 106 -11.46 5.87 -1.57
CA SER A 106 -12.54 5.29 -0.75
C SER A 106 -13.51 6.32 -0.17
N SER A 107 -13.20 7.62 -0.24
CA SER A 107 -14.12 8.68 0.19
C SER A 107 -15.36 8.72 -0.69
N ASN A 108 -16.44 9.29 -0.15
CA ASN A 108 -17.65 9.54 -0.92
C ASN A 108 -17.38 10.68 -1.91
N MET A 109 -18.00 10.64 -3.10
CA MET A 109 -17.94 11.80 -4.01
C MET A 109 -18.60 13.03 -3.39
N ALA A 110 -19.59 12.84 -2.52
CA ALA A 110 -20.19 13.92 -1.75
C ALA A 110 -19.16 14.64 -0.87
N ASP A 111 -18.21 13.92 -0.27
CA ASP A 111 -17.16 14.51 0.57
C ASP A 111 -16.30 15.49 -0.25
N PHE A 112 -15.96 15.13 -1.50
CA PHE A 112 -15.21 16.02 -2.40
C PHE A 112 -16.03 17.21 -2.92
N LYS A 113 -17.36 17.10 -2.96
CA LYS A 113 -18.24 18.22 -3.30
C LYS A 113 -18.41 19.17 -2.12
N LEU A 114 -18.47 18.61 -0.90
CA LEU A 114 -18.60 19.35 0.35
C LEU A 114 -17.38 20.22 0.60
N LYS A 115 -16.18 19.65 0.51
CA LYS A 115 -14.93 20.40 0.69
C LYS A 115 -13.76 19.74 -0.03
N LYS A 116 -13.12 20.52 -0.90
CA LYS A 116 -11.85 20.17 -1.53
C LYS A 116 -10.68 20.66 -0.67
N HIS A 117 -9.58 19.92 -0.68
CA HIS A 117 -8.31 20.36 -0.10
C HIS A 117 -7.73 21.52 -0.93
N GLU A 118 -6.88 22.36 -0.34
CA GLU A 118 -6.20 23.45 -1.05
C GLU A 118 -5.41 22.93 -2.28
N ASP A 119 -4.72 21.81 -2.13
CA ASP A 119 -3.98 21.13 -3.21
C ASP A 119 -4.84 20.35 -4.22
N TRP A 120 -6.16 20.51 -4.22
CA TRP A 120 -7.03 19.71 -5.10
C TRP A 120 -6.69 19.90 -6.58
N GLN A 121 -6.33 21.12 -6.98
CA GLN A 121 -5.98 21.42 -8.37
C GLN A 121 -4.77 20.61 -8.84
N ILE A 122 -3.76 20.46 -7.98
CA ILE A 122 -2.58 19.63 -8.27
C ILE A 122 -3.02 18.18 -8.51
N PHE A 123 -3.89 17.64 -7.67
CA PHE A 123 -4.38 16.27 -7.85
C PHE A 123 -5.19 16.11 -9.13
N GLU A 124 -6.06 17.06 -9.44
CA GLU A 124 -6.85 17.06 -10.67
C GLU A 124 -5.97 17.10 -11.93
N GLU A 125 -4.91 17.90 -11.92
CA GLU A 125 -3.92 17.93 -13.00
C GLU A 125 -3.22 16.58 -13.17
N GLN A 126 -2.83 15.93 -12.06
CA GLN A 126 -2.25 14.58 -12.13
C GLN A 126 -3.23 13.56 -12.71
N LEU A 127 -4.53 13.68 -12.40
CA LEU A 127 -5.57 12.84 -13.01
C LEU A 127 -5.70 13.11 -14.52
N LYS A 128 -5.67 14.38 -14.94
CA LYS A 128 -5.71 14.76 -16.36
C LYS A 128 -4.51 14.20 -17.12
N ASN A 129 -3.31 14.37 -16.61
CA ASN A 129 -2.09 13.83 -17.21
C ASN A 129 -2.13 12.30 -17.29
N PHE A 130 -2.65 11.64 -16.26
CA PHE A 130 -2.86 10.19 -16.26
C PHE A 130 -3.90 9.76 -17.30
N SER A 131 -5.00 10.51 -17.43
CA SER A 131 -6.05 10.29 -18.42
C SER A 131 -5.51 10.36 -19.85
N ILE A 132 -4.72 11.41 -20.15
CA ILE A 132 -4.10 11.60 -21.46
C ILE A 132 -3.14 10.46 -21.78
N LYS A 133 -2.24 10.12 -20.84
CA LYS A 133 -1.26 9.04 -21.01
C LYS A 133 -1.91 7.69 -21.37
N HIS A 134 -3.08 7.41 -20.80
CA HIS A 134 -3.78 6.13 -20.98
C HIS A 134 -4.98 6.23 -21.93
N ASN A 135 -5.14 7.33 -22.67
CA ASN A 135 -6.25 7.58 -23.59
C ASN A 135 -7.63 7.33 -22.94
N LEU A 136 -7.82 7.79 -21.70
CA LEU A 136 -9.05 7.58 -20.93
C LEU A 136 -10.08 8.68 -21.26
N PRO A 137 -11.38 8.34 -21.29
CA PRO A 137 -12.43 9.31 -21.62
C PRO A 137 -12.56 10.37 -20.52
N GLU A 138 -12.99 11.59 -20.88
CA GLU A 138 -13.22 12.68 -19.92
C GLU A 138 -14.15 12.27 -18.76
N LYS A 139 -15.16 11.45 -19.07
CA LYS A 139 -16.10 10.87 -18.10
C LYS A 139 -15.41 10.05 -17.00
N TRP A 140 -14.18 9.57 -17.23
CA TRP A 140 -13.38 8.86 -16.22
C TRP A 140 -13.08 9.75 -15.00
N ILE A 141 -12.79 11.03 -15.24
CA ILE A 141 -12.57 12.00 -14.16
C ILE A 141 -13.89 12.52 -13.62
N SER A 142 -14.78 13.02 -14.49
CA SER A 142 -15.99 13.74 -14.06
C SER A 142 -16.99 12.85 -13.32
N LEU A 143 -17.07 11.56 -13.64
CA LEU A 143 -17.90 10.58 -12.91
C LEU A 143 -17.15 9.93 -11.72
N GLY A 144 -15.90 10.33 -11.47
CA GLY A 144 -15.09 9.78 -10.38
C GLY A 144 -14.68 8.32 -10.57
N LEU A 145 -14.59 7.84 -11.82
CA LEU A 145 -14.16 6.48 -12.16
C LEU A 145 -12.67 6.26 -11.93
N TRP A 146 -11.87 7.34 -11.81
CA TRP A 146 -10.48 7.28 -11.37
C TRP A 146 -10.25 6.56 -10.04
N ARG A 147 -11.31 6.43 -9.24
CA ARG A 147 -11.30 5.66 -8.00
C ARG A 147 -11.27 4.15 -8.23
N TRP A 148 -11.19 3.68 -9.48
CA TRP A 148 -11.01 2.28 -9.85
C TRP A 148 -9.95 2.14 -10.94
N ARG A 149 -9.02 1.21 -10.73
CA ARG A 149 -7.98 0.85 -11.70
C ARG A 149 -8.54 -0.06 -12.78
N ARG A 150 -9.39 -1.01 -12.37
CA ARG A 150 -10.16 -1.86 -13.26
C ARG A 150 -11.59 -1.33 -13.35
N LYS A 151 -12.13 -1.26 -14.56
CA LYS A 151 -13.51 -0.85 -14.80
C LYS A 151 -14.49 -1.65 -13.90
N PRO A 152 -15.31 -0.96 -13.09
CA PRO A 152 -16.37 -1.61 -12.33
C PRO A 152 -17.45 -2.18 -13.26
N LYS A 153 -18.01 -3.35 -12.90
CA LYS A 153 -19.05 -4.03 -13.69
C LYS A 153 -20.31 -3.17 -13.94
N TRP A 154 -20.64 -2.28 -13.01
CA TRP A 154 -21.79 -1.37 -13.10
C TRP A 154 -21.53 -0.12 -13.95
N SER A 155 -20.29 0.14 -14.35
CA SER A 155 -19.97 1.35 -15.12
C SER A 155 -20.29 1.16 -16.60
N MET A 156 -21.10 2.06 -17.15
CA MET A 156 -21.40 2.10 -18.59
C MET A 156 -20.23 2.66 -19.41
N ILE A 157 -19.28 3.34 -18.77
CA ILE A 157 -18.12 3.92 -19.46
C ILE A 157 -17.04 2.85 -19.55
N ASP A 158 -16.67 2.50 -20.78
CA ASP A 158 -15.56 1.60 -21.01
C ASP A 158 -14.22 2.31 -20.93
N TYR A 159 -13.26 1.68 -20.28
CA TYR A 159 -11.87 2.11 -20.23
C TYR A 159 -10.97 0.96 -19.78
N LYS A 160 -9.73 0.98 -20.25
CA LYS A 160 -8.70 0.02 -19.89
C LYS A 160 -7.41 0.77 -19.58
N ILE A 161 -6.80 0.44 -18.45
CA ILE A 161 -5.50 0.98 -18.06
C ILE A 161 -4.49 -0.15 -18.23
N GLU A 162 -3.58 0.00 -19.19
CA GLU A 162 -2.47 -0.93 -19.42
C GLU A 162 -1.15 -0.26 -19.05
N GLU A 163 -0.34 -0.96 -18.25
CA GLU A 163 1.04 -0.57 -17.96
C GLU A 163 1.97 -1.72 -18.32
N LYS A 164 3.01 -1.40 -19.11
CA LYS A 164 4.08 -2.35 -19.41
C LYS A 164 5.18 -2.21 -18.35
N ARG A 165 5.77 -3.33 -17.94
CA ARG A 165 6.93 -3.31 -17.06
C ARG A 165 8.15 -2.86 -17.85
N GLU A 166 8.79 -1.82 -17.33
CA GLU A 166 10.08 -1.34 -17.82
C GLU A 166 11.16 -1.71 -16.81
N TYR A 167 12.25 -2.29 -17.30
CA TYR A 167 13.37 -2.76 -16.50
C TYR A 167 14.58 -1.87 -16.76
N LYS A 168 14.68 -0.75 -16.04
CA LYS A 168 15.83 0.13 -16.12
C LYS A 168 17.05 -0.49 -15.42
N ILE A 169 17.74 -1.40 -16.11
CA ILE A 169 18.90 -2.13 -15.57
C ILE A 169 20.07 -1.18 -15.30
N LYS A 170 20.38 -0.31 -16.26
CA LYS A 170 21.49 0.64 -16.17
C LYS A 170 21.37 1.56 -14.93
N GLY A 171 22.40 1.54 -14.08
CA GLY A 171 22.45 2.27 -12.82
C GLY A 171 21.75 1.59 -11.64
N ASN A 172 21.23 0.36 -11.81
CA ASN A 172 20.65 -0.45 -10.74
C ASN A 172 21.36 -1.81 -10.58
N GLU A 173 22.55 -1.98 -11.13
CA GLU A 173 23.28 -3.25 -11.18
C GLU A 173 23.52 -3.81 -9.78
N GLU A 174 24.02 -2.98 -8.87
CA GLU A 174 24.26 -3.35 -7.46
C GLU A 174 22.95 -3.73 -6.75
N ARG A 175 21.89 -2.96 -7.00
CA ARG A 175 20.56 -3.21 -6.43
C ARG A 175 20.03 -4.56 -6.88
N ILE A 176 20.15 -4.85 -8.17
CA ILE A 176 19.71 -6.09 -8.78
C ILE A 176 20.51 -7.25 -8.20
N LYS A 177 21.84 -7.16 -8.20
CA LYS A 177 22.72 -8.18 -7.62
C LYS A 177 22.36 -8.49 -6.16
N ASN A 178 22.13 -7.46 -5.34
CA ASN A 178 21.71 -7.65 -3.95
C ASN A 178 20.36 -8.38 -3.82
N PHE A 179 19.40 -8.09 -4.70
CA PHE A 179 18.06 -8.68 -4.67
C PHE A 179 17.98 -10.08 -5.27
N LEU A 180 18.91 -10.47 -6.16
CA LEU A 180 18.98 -11.82 -6.69
C LEU A 180 19.21 -12.87 -5.58
N LYS A 181 19.73 -12.47 -4.42
CA LYS A 181 19.69 -13.26 -3.17
C LYS A 181 18.28 -13.66 -2.72
N ILE A 182 17.19 -13.22 -3.34
CA ILE A 182 15.84 -13.75 -3.05
C ILE A 182 15.55 -15.00 -3.90
N VAL A 183 16.19 -15.11 -5.06
CA VAL A 183 15.96 -16.19 -6.03
C VAL A 183 16.51 -17.51 -5.51
N GLY A 184 17.74 -17.51 -5.01
CA GLY A 184 18.44 -18.68 -4.50
C GLY A 184 19.90 -18.42 -4.22
N ASP A 185 20.65 -19.51 -4.17
CA ASP A 185 22.11 -19.60 -4.04
C ASP A 185 22.87 -19.17 -5.30
N ASP A 186 24.20 -19.09 -5.19
CA ASP A 186 25.07 -18.58 -6.25
C ASP A 186 24.99 -19.38 -7.56
N GLU A 187 24.87 -20.71 -7.47
CA GLU A 187 24.70 -21.58 -8.65
C GLU A 187 23.44 -21.19 -9.43
N ARG A 188 22.34 -20.95 -8.72
CA ARG A 188 21.09 -20.56 -9.36
C ARG A 188 21.13 -19.15 -9.93
N ILE A 189 21.82 -18.23 -9.25
CA ILE A 189 22.01 -16.86 -9.74
C ILE A 189 22.89 -16.84 -11.00
N ALA A 190 23.90 -17.72 -11.09
CA ALA A 190 24.79 -17.82 -12.24
C ALA A 190 24.05 -18.15 -13.56
N ASN A 191 22.89 -18.81 -13.48
CA ASN A 191 22.04 -19.14 -14.63
C ASN A 191 21.08 -18.01 -15.05
N ILE A 192 21.27 -16.80 -14.53
CA ILE A 192 20.48 -15.62 -14.86
C ILE A 192 21.30 -14.67 -15.72
N LYS A 193 20.80 -14.36 -16.92
CA LYS A 193 21.37 -13.38 -17.84
C LYS A 193 20.53 -12.11 -17.81
N ILE A 194 21.16 -10.97 -17.57
CA ILE A 194 20.52 -9.66 -17.55
C ILE A 194 21.26 -8.76 -18.53
N ASP A 195 20.53 -8.27 -19.52
CA ASP A 195 20.97 -7.32 -20.54
C ASP A 195 20.04 -6.10 -20.51
N GLU A 196 20.45 -4.98 -21.11
CA GLU A 196 19.94 -3.60 -20.94
C GLU A 196 18.43 -3.45 -20.67
N ASN A 197 17.59 -4.29 -21.29
CA ASN A 197 16.15 -4.40 -21.03
C ASN A 197 15.61 -5.84 -21.00
N LYS A 198 16.47 -6.86 -21.04
CA LYS A 198 16.06 -8.27 -21.13
C LYS A 198 16.59 -9.05 -19.94
N ILE A 199 15.71 -9.84 -19.34
CA ILE A 199 16.03 -10.73 -18.24
C ILE A 199 15.73 -12.14 -18.74
N TYR A 200 16.70 -13.04 -18.63
CA TYR A 200 16.54 -14.44 -18.98
C TYR A 200 17.03 -15.29 -17.82
N ALA A 201 16.19 -16.21 -17.36
CA ALA A 201 16.51 -17.19 -16.35
C ALA A 201 16.03 -18.57 -16.82
N GLU A 202 16.90 -19.57 -16.69
CA GLU A 202 16.57 -20.94 -17.08
C GLU A 202 15.40 -21.51 -16.26
N LYS A 203 15.32 -21.15 -14.98
CA LYS A 203 14.26 -21.58 -14.05
C LYS A 203 13.61 -20.40 -13.35
N GLU A 204 12.30 -20.48 -13.17
CA GLU A 204 11.48 -19.47 -12.47
C GLU A 204 11.59 -18.04 -13.05
N GLN A 205 11.55 -17.90 -14.38
CA GLN A 205 11.60 -16.62 -15.12
C GLN A 205 10.76 -15.51 -14.47
N ASN A 206 9.48 -15.79 -14.17
CA ASN A 206 8.55 -14.81 -13.58
C ASN A 206 9.01 -14.30 -12.20
N LEU A 207 9.61 -15.17 -11.38
CA LEU A 207 10.14 -14.79 -10.08
C LEU A 207 11.35 -13.85 -10.26
N VAL A 208 12.26 -14.19 -11.17
CA VAL A 208 13.46 -13.38 -11.42
C VAL A 208 13.06 -11.99 -11.91
N GLU A 209 12.12 -11.93 -12.86
CA GLU A 209 11.53 -10.67 -13.31
C GLU A 209 10.92 -9.86 -12.16
N ASP A 210 10.12 -10.48 -11.29
CA ASP A 210 9.55 -9.82 -10.11
C ASP A 210 10.63 -9.31 -9.13
N VAL A 211 11.68 -10.10 -8.91
CA VAL A 211 12.80 -9.72 -8.03
C VAL A 211 13.55 -8.52 -8.60
N VAL A 212 13.90 -8.55 -9.89
CA VAL A 212 14.59 -7.45 -10.58
C VAL A 212 13.70 -6.19 -10.60
N TYR A 213 12.41 -6.35 -10.92
CA TYR A 213 11.45 -5.25 -10.94
C TYR A 213 11.32 -4.57 -9.56
N LYS A 214 11.28 -5.37 -8.50
CA LYS A 214 11.28 -4.87 -7.12
C LYS A 214 12.58 -4.14 -6.77
N ALA A 215 13.72 -4.67 -7.18
CA ALA A 215 15.03 -4.11 -6.87
C ALA A 215 15.15 -2.67 -7.38
N ILE A 216 14.75 -2.46 -8.63
CA ILE A 216 14.75 -1.18 -9.36
C ILE A 216 13.72 -0.21 -8.76
N ASN A 217 12.46 -0.66 -8.68
CA ASN A 217 11.33 0.21 -8.36
C ASN A 217 11.02 0.30 -6.86
N CYS A 218 11.92 -0.18 -6.00
CA CYS A 218 11.74 -0.12 -4.55
C CYS A 218 11.46 1.31 -4.08
N MET A 219 10.39 1.50 -3.30
CA MET A 219 9.99 2.81 -2.75
C MET A 219 10.38 3.00 -1.29
N GLY A 220 11.21 2.11 -0.72
CA GLY A 220 11.65 2.22 0.68
C GLY A 220 10.54 2.07 1.74
N CYS A 221 9.37 1.54 1.37
CA CYS A 221 8.22 1.53 2.29
C CYS A 221 8.49 0.71 3.57
N GLY A 222 9.33 -0.33 3.52
CA GLY A 222 9.69 -1.13 4.69
C GLY A 222 8.70 -2.25 5.06
N ILE A 223 7.66 -2.51 4.25
CA ILE A 223 6.73 -3.63 4.51
C ILE A 223 7.48 -4.97 4.60
N CYS A 224 8.45 -5.17 3.71
CA CYS A 224 9.27 -6.38 3.66
C CYS A 224 10.01 -6.69 4.98
N LEU A 225 10.30 -5.68 5.81
CA LEU A 225 10.96 -5.87 7.11
C LEU A 225 10.15 -6.76 8.05
N SER A 226 8.82 -6.60 8.06
CA SER A 226 7.90 -7.43 8.87
C SER A 226 7.75 -8.86 8.35
N LYS A 227 8.11 -9.10 7.09
CA LYS A 227 7.90 -10.38 6.40
C LYS A 227 9.15 -11.24 6.34
N CYS A 228 10.31 -10.69 6.69
CA CYS A 228 11.55 -11.47 6.73
C CYS A 228 11.68 -12.18 8.08
N PRO A 229 11.64 -13.53 8.13
CA PRO A 229 11.75 -14.27 9.38
C PRO A 229 13.16 -14.22 9.99
N LYS A 230 14.18 -13.94 9.18
CA LYS A 230 15.59 -13.85 9.60
C LYS A 230 16.06 -12.42 9.85
N ASN A 231 15.18 -11.43 9.74
CA ASN A 231 15.54 -10.00 9.79
C ASN A 231 16.65 -9.60 8.79
N ALA A 232 16.82 -10.35 7.71
CA ALA A 232 17.85 -10.17 6.68
C ALA A 232 17.60 -8.99 5.71
N ILE A 233 16.78 -8.01 6.11
CA ILE A 233 16.43 -6.85 5.28
C ILE A 233 16.55 -5.58 6.12
N TYR A 234 17.22 -4.57 5.58
CA TYR A 234 17.32 -3.23 6.17
C TYR A 234 16.93 -2.15 5.16
N ILE A 235 16.74 -0.91 5.64
CA ILE A 235 16.41 0.26 4.79
C ILE A 235 17.56 1.25 4.88
N GLU A 236 18.11 1.63 3.73
CA GLU A 236 19.17 2.62 3.60
C GLU A 236 18.86 3.53 2.40
N LYS A 237 19.05 4.85 2.54
CA LYS A 237 18.77 5.86 1.50
C LYS A 237 17.40 5.67 0.83
N ASN A 238 16.35 5.42 1.64
CA ASN A 238 14.98 5.14 1.17
C ASN A 238 14.83 3.92 0.24
N LYS A 239 15.71 2.93 0.35
CA LYS A 239 15.63 1.68 -0.41
C LYS A 239 15.87 0.48 0.52
N ALA A 240 15.22 -0.65 0.24
CA ALA A 240 15.44 -1.89 0.97
C ALA A 240 16.67 -2.63 0.43
N TRP A 241 17.44 -3.27 1.30
CA TRP A 241 18.64 -4.04 1.00
C TRP A 241 18.66 -5.35 1.80
N LEU A 242 19.30 -6.39 1.26
CA LEU A 242 19.41 -7.71 1.88
C LEU A 242 20.80 -7.95 2.49
N THR A 243 20.85 -8.55 3.68
CA THR A 243 22.07 -9.12 4.26
C THR A 243 22.33 -10.53 3.73
N ASP A 244 23.42 -11.16 4.15
CA ASP A 244 23.76 -12.54 3.80
C ASP A 244 22.91 -13.58 4.57
N ASP A 245 22.17 -13.16 5.61
CA ASP A 245 21.26 -14.03 6.36
C ASP A 245 19.97 -14.41 5.59
N CYS A 246 19.89 -14.04 4.31
CA CYS A 246 18.71 -14.32 3.50
C CYS A 246 18.61 -15.80 3.16
N ILE A 247 17.57 -16.45 3.68
CA ILE A 247 17.30 -17.88 3.44
C ILE A 247 16.43 -18.15 2.20
N HIS A 248 16.37 -17.21 1.25
CA HIS A 248 15.64 -17.36 -0.02
C HIS A 248 14.15 -17.79 0.07
N CYS A 249 13.49 -17.54 1.22
CA CYS A 249 12.10 -17.99 1.46
C CYS A 249 11.02 -17.19 0.71
N ARG A 250 11.40 -16.08 0.05
CA ARG A 250 10.55 -15.22 -0.80
C ARG A 250 9.35 -14.55 -0.11
N GLN A 251 9.11 -14.76 1.19
CA GLN A 251 7.99 -14.16 1.93
C GLN A 251 7.90 -12.63 1.81
N CYS A 252 9.06 -11.96 1.64
CA CYS A 252 9.12 -10.51 1.46
C CYS A 252 8.58 -10.03 0.09
N MET A 253 8.30 -10.93 -0.85
CA MET A 253 7.75 -10.63 -2.17
C MET A 253 6.22 -10.54 -2.16
N ASN A 254 5.56 -11.38 -1.36
CA ASN A 254 4.10 -11.58 -1.36
C ASN A 254 3.29 -10.28 -1.18
N GLU A 255 3.83 -9.33 -0.42
CA GLU A 255 3.14 -8.10 -0.01
C GLU A 255 3.86 -6.84 -0.45
N CYS A 256 4.83 -6.98 -1.38
CA CYS A 256 5.55 -5.84 -1.91
C CYS A 256 4.62 -5.03 -2.81
N PRO A 257 4.36 -3.73 -2.53
CA PRO A 257 3.44 -2.94 -3.35
C PRO A 257 3.86 -2.87 -4.82
N VAL A 258 5.17 -2.86 -5.08
CA VAL A 258 5.76 -2.84 -6.42
C VAL A 258 5.39 -4.09 -7.23
N ILE A 259 5.07 -5.20 -6.57
CA ILE A 259 4.78 -6.49 -7.19
C ILE A 259 3.29 -6.82 -7.18
N THR A 260 2.59 -6.47 -6.10
CA THR A 260 1.17 -6.78 -5.93
C THR A 260 0.25 -5.80 -6.66
N PHE A 261 0.70 -4.57 -6.87
CA PHE A 261 -0.03 -3.56 -7.64
C PHE A 261 0.57 -3.50 -9.03
N ARG A 262 -0.04 -4.25 -9.96
CA ARG A 262 0.28 -4.31 -11.39
C ARG A 262 -0.80 -3.60 -12.18
#